data_AF-A0A495F867-F1
#
_entry.id   AF-A0A495F867-F1
#
_cell.length_a   1.000
_cell.length_b   1.000
_cell.length_c   1.000
_cell.angle_alpha   90.00
_cell.angle_beta   90.00
_cell.angle_gamma   90.00
#
_symmetry.space_group_name_H-M   'P 1'
#
loop_
_entity.id
_entity.type
_entity.pdbx_description
1 polymer ?
#
loop_
_entity_poly.entity_id
_entity_poly.type
_entity_poly.pdbx_seq_one_letter_code
_entity_poly.pdbx_strand_id
1 'polypeptide(L)'
;MNRCTTTSSPASSLTSPTAPARKLIAAVACALLCGTLPVSAQVQPGLGGMRTFPDAAQRGTLTLNTASEATLNGRTIRLAPGMRLLSPQNTLVMMHTVLGQSYKVNYVIENSTGMLITAWILTQGEAEQPRKGSDTVERNYRTEYDVIRK
;
A
#
# COMPACT_ATOMS: atom_id res chain seq x y z
N MET A 1 -32.67 -15.85 48.27
CA MET A 1 -33.89 -15.47 47.54
C MET A 1 -33.88 -16.12 46.15
N ASN A 2 -34.64 -17.23 46.04
CA ASN A 2 -35.46 -17.71 44.91
C ASN A 2 -35.00 -17.50 43.44
N ARG A 3 -34.74 -18.64 42.77
CA ARG A 3 -34.76 -18.84 41.31
C ARG A 3 -36.20 -18.90 40.80
N CYS A 4 -36.47 -18.45 39.57
CA CYS A 4 -37.55 -18.96 38.71
C CYS A 4 -37.13 -18.96 37.24
N THR A 5 -37.05 -20.16 36.66
CA THR A 5 -37.30 -20.49 35.25
C THR A 5 -38.78 -20.23 34.91
N THR A 6 -39.14 -19.99 33.65
CA THR A 6 -40.30 -20.62 32.94
C THR A 6 -40.56 -19.98 31.56
N THR A 7 -40.62 -20.86 30.58
CA THR A 7 -41.19 -20.76 29.23
C THR A 7 -42.72 -20.74 29.26
N SER A 8 -43.41 -19.93 28.45
CA SER A 8 -44.78 -20.26 27.99
C SER A 8 -45.18 -19.56 26.68
N SER A 9 -45.57 -20.37 25.69
CA SER A 9 -46.33 -20.09 24.45
C SER A 9 -47.74 -19.52 24.72
N PRO A 10 -48.75 -19.51 23.79
CA PRO A 10 -48.77 -19.67 22.32
C PRO A 10 -49.63 -18.60 21.59
N ALA A 11 -49.73 -18.80 20.28
CA ALA A 11 -50.54 -18.10 19.29
C ALA A 11 -52.05 -17.98 19.59
N SER A 12 -52.66 -16.92 19.06
CA SER A 12 -54.03 -16.82 18.53
C SER A 12 -54.25 -15.37 18.07
N SER A 13 -54.94 -15.02 16.99
CA SER A 13 -55.51 -15.70 15.83
C SER A 13 -56.30 -14.62 15.06
N LEU A 14 -56.50 -14.86 13.75
CA LEU A 14 -57.53 -14.25 12.89
C LEU A 14 -57.27 -12.76 12.51
N THR A 15 -57.36 -12.32 11.26
CA THR A 15 -58.46 -12.53 10.33
C THR A 15 -58.01 -12.03 8.95
N SER A 16 -58.20 -12.84 7.90
CA SER A 16 -58.31 -12.35 6.52
C SER A 16 -59.79 -12.27 6.15
N PRO A 17 -60.19 -11.33 5.28
CA PRO A 17 -60.88 -11.77 4.06
C PRO A 17 -60.51 -10.96 2.78
N THR A 18 -60.19 -11.72 1.71
CA THR A 18 -60.63 -11.60 0.29
C THR A 18 -60.93 -10.20 -0.31
N ALA A 19 -60.12 -9.68 -1.25
CA ALA A 19 -60.12 -9.88 -2.73
C ALA A 19 -60.93 -8.79 -3.50
N PRO A 20 -60.89 -8.66 -4.85
CA PRO A 20 -59.78 -8.65 -5.82
C PRO A 20 -59.84 -7.41 -6.76
N ALA A 21 -58.73 -6.98 -7.37
CA ALA A 21 -58.78 -6.10 -8.55
C ALA A 21 -57.73 -6.48 -9.59
N ARG A 22 -58.19 -7.25 -10.58
CA ARG A 22 -57.53 -7.51 -11.86
C ARG A 22 -57.34 -6.20 -12.63
N LYS A 23 -56.12 -5.88 -13.05
CA LYS A 23 -55.85 -5.36 -14.40
C LYS A 23 -54.52 -5.91 -14.92
N LEU A 24 -54.63 -6.86 -15.85
CA LEU A 24 -53.57 -7.33 -16.73
C LEU A 24 -53.29 -6.25 -17.77
N ILE A 25 -52.04 -5.77 -17.90
CA ILE A 25 -51.56 -5.13 -19.13
C ILE A 25 -50.13 -5.60 -19.41
N ALA A 26 -50.05 -6.42 -20.46
CA ALA A 26 -49.06 -6.53 -21.52
C ALA A 26 -47.56 -6.46 -21.23
N ALA A 27 -46.89 -7.51 -21.72
CA ALA A 27 -45.46 -7.73 -21.73
C ALA A 27 -44.75 -7.09 -22.95
N VAL A 28 -43.41 -7.03 -22.82
CA VAL A 28 -42.37 -7.10 -23.88
C VAL A 28 -41.73 -5.77 -24.40
N ALA A 29 -40.40 -5.73 -24.21
CA ALA A 29 -39.33 -5.12 -25.03
C ALA A 29 -38.95 -3.63 -24.88
N CYS A 30 -37.88 -3.40 -24.08
CA CYS A 30 -36.69 -2.61 -24.43
C CYS A 30 -35.59 -2.99 -23.41
N ALA A 31 -34.90 -4.11 -23.58
CA ALA A 31 -33.68 -4.20 -24.39
C ALA A 31 -32.67 -3.08 -24.11
N LEU A 32 -31.66 -3.43 -23.30
CA LEU A 32 -30.26 -3.08 -23.53
C LEU A 32 -29.88 -1.60 -23.39
N LEU A 33 -29.82 -1.11 -22.15
CA LEU A 33 -28.73 -0.21 -21.76
C LEU A 33 -27.76 -0.99 -20.87
N CYS A 34 -26.94 -1.82 -21.51
CA CYS A 34 -25.76 -2.43 -20.90
C CYS A 34 -24.86 -1.32 -20.36
N GLY A 35 -24.90 -1.11 -19.05
CA GLY A 35 -23.88 -0.33 -18.34
C GLY A 35 -22.54 -1.03 -18.50
N THR A 36 -21.73 -0.60 -19.47
CA THR A 36 -20.31 -0.98 -19.54
C THR A 36 -19.58 -0.20 -18.46
N LEU A 37 -19.65 -0.67 -17.22
CA LEU A 37 -18.69 -0.27 -16.21
C LEU A 37 -17.33 -0.79 -16.68
N PRO A 38 -16.31 0.08 -16.86
CA PRO A 38 -14.96 -0.41 -17.07
C PRO A 38 -14.57 -1.18 -15.82
N VAL A 39 -14.52 -2.51 -15.92
CA VAL A 39 -13.84 -3.36 -14.95
C VAL A 39 -12.38 -2.94 -15.01
N SER A 40 -12.01 -1.99 -14.16
CA SER A 40 -10.61 -1.74 -13.87
C SER A 40 -10.10 -3.01 -13.21
N ALA A 41 -9.28 -3.76 -13.95
CA ALA A 41 -8.58 -4.91 -13.42
C ALA A 41 -7.80 -4.43 -12.19
N GLN A 42 -8.32 -4.75 -11.02
CA GLN A 42 -7.63 -4.58 -9.75
C GLN A 42 -6.49 -5.60 -9.75
N VAL A 43 -5.38 -5.23 -10.38
CA VAL A 43 -4.11 -5.94 -10.27
C VAL A 43 -3.75 -5.86 -8.80
N GLN A 44 -4.08 -6.91 -8.05
CA GLN A 44 -3.57 -7.09 -6.70
C GLN A 44 -2.07 -7.29 -6.85
N PRO A 45 -1.20 -6.32 -6.51
CA PRO A 45 0.24 -6.46 -6.68
C PRO A 45 0.71 -7.30 -5.50
N GLY A 46 0.59 -8.61 -5.64
CA GLY A 46 0.96 -9.59 -4.65
C GLY A 46 0.86 -10.93 -5.33
N LEU A 47 2.02 -11.48 -5.70
CA LEU A 47 2.34 -12.83 -6.17
C LEU A 47 3.37 -12.74 -7.33
N GLY A 48 4.64 -12.52 -6.98
CA GLY A 48 5.80 -12.91 -7.79
C GLY A 48 6.17 -12.09 -9.03
N GLY A 49 5.37 -11.08 -9.42
CA GLY A 49 5.73 -10.16 -10.51
C GLY A 49 6.63 -9.01 -10.05
N MET A 50 7.45 -8.48 -10.96
CA MET A 50 8.19 -7.22 -10.74
C MET A 50 7.18 -6.11 -10.43
N ARG A 51 7.17 -5.63 -9.18
CA ARG A 51 6.19 -4.61 -8.75
C ARG A 51 6.54 -3.26 -9.36
N THR A 52 5.50 -2.50 -9.71
CA THR A 52 5.67 -1.14 -10.23
C THR A 52 5.93 -0.17 -9.09
N PHE A 53 7.01 0.59 -9.19
CA PHE A 53 7.33 1.68 -8.28
C PHE A 53 7.03 3.04 -8.93
N PRO A 54 6.56 4.04 -8.17
CA PRO A 54 6.31 5.38 -8.72
C PRO A 54 7.61 6.03 -9.20
N ASP A 55 7.54 6.95 -10.18
CA ASP A 55 8.72 7.62 -10.74
C ASP A 55 9.49 8.43 -9.68
N ALA A 56 8.76 9.01 -8.72
CA ALA A 56 9.32 9.74 -7.59
C ALA A 56 10.10 8.85 -6.60
N ALA A 57 10.00 7.52 -6.69
CA ALA A 57 10.71 6.63 -5.77
C ALA A 57 12.22 6.60 -6.09
N GLN A 58 13.01 6.92 -5.07
CA GLN A 58 14.47 6.89 -5.12
C GLN A 58 15.02 5.65 -4.41
N ARG A 59 16.24 5.23 -4.76
CA ARG A 59 16.94 4.13 -4.09
C ARG A 59 17.77 4.63 -2.92
N GLY A 60 17.79 3.89 -1.83
CA GLY A 60 18.70 4.14 -0.72
C GLY A 60 18.82 2.98 0.27
N THR A 61 19.63 3.21 1.29
CA THR A 61 19.73 2.37 2.49
C THR A 61 18.98 3.06 3.62
N LEU A 62 17.99 2.40 4.20
CA LEU A 62 17.18 2.93 5.30
C LEU A 62 17.41 2.10 6.56
N THR A 63 17.77 2.79 7.64
CA THR A 63 17.82 2.24 9.00
C THR A 63 16.75 2.93 9.82
N LEU A 64 15.82 2.16 10.40
CA LEU A 64 14.75 2.72 11.23
C LEU A 64 15.26 2.87 12.66
N ASN A 65 15.27 4.09 13.18
CA ASN A 65 15.80 4.36 14.53
C ASN A 65 14.65 4.41 15.55
N THR A 66 13.57 5.12 15.20
CA THR A 66 12.36 5.25 16.01
C THR A 66 11.12 5.23 15.12
N ALA A 67 9.93 5.34 15.71
CA ALA A 67 8.67 5.47 14.97
C ALA A 67 8.50 6.83 14.24
N SER A 68 9.39 7.80 14.50
CA SER A 68 9.31 9.15 13.93
C SER A 68 10.58 9.58 13.19
N GLU A 69 11.70 8.88 13.39
CA GLU A 69 12.99 9.21 12.80
C GLU A 69 13.71 7.95 12.28
N ALA A 70 14.46 8.13 11.20
CA ALA A 70 15.24 7.09 10.55
C ALA A 70 16.54 7.66 10.00
N THR A 71 17.51 6.81 9.72
CA THR A 71 18.74 7.17 8.99
C THR A 71 18.61 6.68 7.55
N LEU A 72 18.61 7.60 6.59
CA LEU A 72 18.55 7.33 5.16
C LEU A 72 19.88 7.73 4.50
N ASN A 73 20.57 6.77 3.87
CA ASN A 73 21.87 6.99 3.24
C ASN A 73 22.89 7.68 4.18
N GLY A 74 22.88 7.33 5.46
CA GLY A 74 23.74 7.94 6.49
C GLY A 74 23.28 9.30 7.03
N ARG A 75 22.15 9.85 6.56
CA ARG A 75 21.57 11.10 7.05
C ARG A 75 20.28 10.86 7.82
N THR A 76 20.11 11.51 8.97
CA THR A 76 18.85 11.44 9.72
C THR A 76 17.72 12.13 8.96
N ILE A 77 16.57 11.46 8.84
CA ILE A 77 15.34 11.94 8.20
C ILE A 77 14.13 11.68 9.09
N ARG A 78 13.13 12.56 8.99
CA ARG A 78 11.85 12.41 9.69
C ARG A 78 10.87 11.58 8.87
N LEU A 79 10.14 10.73 9.58
CA LEU A 79 9.08 9.90 9.03
C LEU A 79 7.77 10.70 9.03
N ALA A 80 7.01 10.62 7.94
CA ALA A 80 5.70 11.23 7.88
C ALA A 80 4.72 10.51 8.82
N PRO A 81 3.71 11.23 9.36
CA PRO A 81 2.63 10.59 10.10
C PRO A 81 1.90 9.60 9.18
N GLY A 82 1.93 8.31 9.54
CA GLY A 82 1.37 7.24 8.72
C GLY A 82 2.33 6.66 7.66
N MET A 83 3.64 6.85 7.81
CA MET A 83 4.64 6.24 6.92
C MET A 83 4.40 4.74 6.73
N ARG A 84 4.43 4.30 5.46
CA ARG A 84 4.20 2.91 5.07
C ARG A 84 5.53 2.23 4.76
N LEU A 85 5.86 1.19 5.52
CA LEU A 85 6.95 0.28 5.20
C LEU A 85 6.37 -0.98 4.54
N LEU A 86 6.80 -1.29 3.32
CA LEU A 86 6.31 -2.41 2.53
C LEU A 86 7.40 -3.47 2.39
N SER A 87 7.04 -4.72 2.67
CA SER A 87 7.91 -5.88 2.49
C SER A 87 8.19 -6.11 1.00
N PRO A 88 9.14 -7.00 0.66
CA PRO A 88 9.31 -7.45 -0.72
C PRO A 88 8.04 -8.03 -1.34
N GLN A 89 7.17 -8.64 -0.53
CA GLN A 89 5.86 -9.16 -0.92
C GLN A 89 4.77 -8.08 -1.00
N ASN A 90 5.16 -6.79 -0.90
CA ASN A 90 4.26 -5.64 -0.92
C ASN A 90 3.22 -5.64 0.23
N THR A 91 3.56 -6.25 1.35
CA THR A 91 2.74 -6.26 2.57
C THR A 91 3.23 -5.22 3.56
N LEU A 92 2.34 -4.64 4.36
CA LEU A 92 2.75 -3.68 5.39
C LEU A 92 3.58 -4.39 6.47
N VAL A 93 4.77 -3.86 6.70
CA VAL A 93 5.69 -4.29 7.75
C VAL A 93 5.51 -3.35 8.94
N MET A 94 5.38 -3.95 10.11
CA MET A 94 5.32 -3.20 11.36
C MET A 94 6.70 -2.63 11.70
N MET A 95 6.84 -1.30 11.69
CA MET A 95 8.14 -0.63 11.90
C MET A 95 8.85 -1.04 13.20
N HIS A 96 8.10 -1.33 14.27
CA HIS A 96 8.68 -1.71 15.56
C HIS A 96 9.45 -3.04 15.53
N THR A 97 9.17 -3.93 14.57
CA THR A 97 9.85 -5.24 14.48
C THR A 97 11.20 -5.16 13.77
N VAL A 98 11.48 -4.04 13.11
CA VAL A 98 12.63 -3.83 12.22
C VAL A 98 13.47 -2.62 12.62
N LEU A 99 13.28 -2.12 13.85
CA LEU A 99 14.11 -1.04 14.41
C LEU A 99 15.57 -1.50 14.54
N GLY A 100 16.49 -0.58 14.25
CA GLY A 100 17.93 -0.82 14.26
C GLY A 100 18.46 -1.63 13.07
N GLN A 101 17.59 -2.15 12.22
CA GLN A 101 17.97 -2.91 11.03
C GLN A 101 18.09 -2.01 9.81
N SER A 102 19.06 -2.31 8.95
CA SER A 102 19.35 -1.56 7.73
C SER A 102 18.89 -2.34 6.51
N TYR A 103 18.00 -1.74 5.71
CA TYR A 103 17.47 -2.35 4.50
C TYR A 103 17.81 -1.53 3.26
N LYS A 104 18.03 -2.22 2.15
CA LYS A 104 17.96 -1.59 0.84
C LYS A 104 16.50 -1.35 0.50
N VAL A 105 16.15 -0.10 0.26
CA VAL A 105 14.77 0.32 0.00
C VAL A 105 14.66 1.19 -1.24
N ASN A 106 13.48 1.14 -1.86
CA ASN A 106 12.98 2.29 -2.60
C ASN A 106 12.18 3.17 -1.65
N TYR A 107 12.25 4.49 -1.79
CA TYR A 107 11.58 5.41 -0.89
C TYR A 107 11.04 6.63 -1.63
N VAL A 108 9.96 7.23 -1.10
CA VAL A 108 9.41 8.49 -1.59
C VAL A 108 9.43 9.50 -0.45
N ILE A 109 10.00 10.67 -0.75
CA ILE A 109 9.94 11.84 0.13
C ILE A 109 8.82 12.74 -0.39
N GLU A 110 7.99 13.24 0.52
CA GLU A 110 6.96 14.21 0.18
C GLU A 110 7.61 15.59 -0.07
N ASN A 111 7.36 16.17 -1.24
CA ASN A 111 7.98 17.43 -1.64
C ASN A 111 7.59 18.64 -0.76
N SER A 112 6.39 18.64 -0.16
CA SER A 112 5.91 19.75 0.65
C SER A 112 6.52 19.79 2.05
N THR A 113 6.69 18.62 2.68
CA THR A 113 7.17 18.52 4.06
C THR A 113 8.62 18.05 4.18
N GLY A 114 9.17 17.43 3.13
CA GLY A 114 10.48 16.78 3.17
C GLY A 114 10.51 15.49 3.99
N MET A 115 9.35 14.95 4.38
CA MET A 115 9.26 13.75 5.21
C MET A 115 9.19 12.47 4.35
N LEU A 116 9.71 11.37 4.90
CA LEU A 116 9.62 10.05 4.28
C LEU A 116 8.19 9.50 4.42
N ILE A 117 7.47 9.31 3.31
CA ILE A 117 6.08 8.85 3.30
C ILE A 117 5.91 7.34 3.07
N THR A 118 6.77 6.74 2.25
CA THR A 118 6.66 5.31 1.90
C THR A 118 8.03 4.75 1.57
N ALA A 119 8.31 3.56 2.08
CA ALA A 119 9.50 2.80 1.77
C ALA A 119 9.13 1.35 1.42
N TRP A 120 9.79 0.80 0.40
CA TRP A 120 9.67 -0.59 -0.04
C TRP A 120 10.99 -1.30 0.18
N ILE A 121 10.99 -2.33 1.03
CA ILE A 121 12.12 -3.24 1.23
C ILE A 121 12.29 -4.07 -0.02
N LEU A 122 13.52 -4.11 -0.55
CA LEU A 122 13.84 -4.72 -1.82
C LEU A 122 14.35 -6.14 -1.64
N THR A 123 14.05 -7.01 -2.61
CA THR A 123 14.80 -8.24 -2.81
C THR A 123 16.18 -7.94 -3.42
N GLN A 124 17.08 -8.92 -3.40
CA GLN A 124 18.40 -8.79 -4.04
C GLN A 124 18.28 -8.49 -5.54
N GLY A 125 17.45 -9.24 -6.28
CA GLY A 125 17.25 -9.01 -7.72
C GLY A 125 16.61 -7.67 -8.05
N GLU A 126 15.81 -7.08 -7.16
CA GLU A 126 15.28 -5.73 -7.34
C GLU A 126 16.32 -4.65 -7.02
N ALA A 127 17.26 -4.91 -6.11
CA ALA A 127 18.30 -3.96 -5.72
C ALA A 127 19.35 -3.76 -6.82
N GLU A 128 19.56 -4.77 -7.67
CA GLU A 128 20.46 -4.73 -8.83
C GLU A 128 19.95 -3.84 -9.97
N GLN A 129 18.64 -3.56 -10.01
CA GLN A 129 18.07 -2.70 -11.04
C GLN A 129 18.50 -1.24 -10.84
N PRO A 130 19.05 -0.59 -11.89
CA PRO A 130 19.47 0.79 -11.82
C PRO A 130 18.27 1.71 -11.56
N ARG A 131 18.39 2.63 -10.61
CA ARG A 131 17.34 3.61 -10.28
C ARG A 131 17.97 4.92 -9.81
N LYS A 132 17.26 6.04 -9.95
CA LYS A 132 17.65 7.33 -9.35
C LYS A 132 17.98 7.13 -7.86
N GLY A 133 19.19 7.49 -7.44
CA GLY A 133 19.70 7.27 -6.08
C GLY A 133 20.52 5.99 -5.85
N SER A 134 20.61 5.08 -6.83
CA SER A 134 21.51 3.92 -6.75
C SER A 134 22.99 4.27 -6.95
N ASP A 135 23.27 5.48 -7.44
CA ASP A 135 24.59 5.93 -7.85
C ASP A 135 25.39 6.58 -6.71
N THR A 136 25.22 6.14 -5.46
CA THR A 136 26.26 6.35 -4.45
C THR A 136 27.45 5.40 -4.70
N VAL A 137 27.82 5.18 -5.96
CA VAL A 137 29.20 4.87 -6.27
C VAL A 137 29.90 6.21 -6.12
N GLU A 138 30.48 6.45 -4.95
CA GLU A 138 31.41 7.55 -4.72
C GLU A 138 32.57 7.36 -5.68
N ARG A 139 32.41 7.82 -6.92
CA ARG A 139 33.45 7.73 -7.92
C ARG A 139 34.42 8.85 -7.61
N ASN A 140 35.36 8.53 -6.73
CA ASN A 140 36.52 9.33 -6.41
C ASN A 140 37.43 9.43 -7.66
N TYR A 141 37.02 10.17 -8.67
CA TYR A 141 37.93 10.57 -9.73
C TYR A 141 38.83 11.67 -9.18
N ARG A 142 40.06 11.29 -8.82
CA ARG A 142 41.13 12.24 -8.59
C ARG A 142 41.72 12.61 -9.95
N THR A 143 41.30 13.73 -10.52
CA THR A 143 41.97 14.31 -11.70
C THR A 143 43.25 14.96 -11.21
N GLU A 144 44.32 14.19 -11.14
CA GLU A 144 45.66 14.76 -10.93
C GLU A 144 46.06 15.49 -12.22
N TYR A 145 46.14 16.82 -12.14
CA TYR A 145 46.75 17.64 -13.18
C TYR A 145 48.26 17.42 -13.10
N ASP A 146 48.79 16.56 -13.97
CA ASP A 146 50.23 16.49 -14.23
C ASP A 146 50.65 17.80 -14.91
N VAL A 147 51.20 18.72 -14.14
CA VAL A 147 51.89 19.90 -14.68
C VAL A 147 53.25 19.43 -15.19
N ILE A 148 53.28 19.03 -16.46
CA ILE A 148 54.51 18.85 -17.24
C ILE A 148 55.25 20.19 -17.22
N ARG A 149 56.24 20.31 -16.33
CA ARG A 149 57.18 21.43 -16.32
C ARG A 149 58.16 21.24 -17.49
N LYS A 150 58.29 22.28 -18.30
CA LYS A 150 59.31 22.42 -19.34
C LYS A 150 60.44 23.31 -18.84
#